data_AF-J3PAV1-F1
#
_entry.id   AF-J3PAV1-F1
#
_cell.length_a   1.000
_cell.length_b   1.000
_cell.length_c   1.000
_cell.angle_alpha   90.00
_cell.angle_beta   90.00
_cell.angle_gamma   90.00
#
_symmetry.space_group_name_H-M   'P 1'
#
loop_
_entity.id
_entity.type
_entity.pdbx_description
1 polymer ?
#
loop_
_entity_poly.entity_id
_entity_poly.type
_entity_poly.pdbx_seq_one_letter_code
_entity_poly.pdbx_strand_id
1 'polypeptide(L)'
;MAPSQSTAVSGCFKGYPQNMPRGRDSRHALSELSTQLENNEDDLFDPDSGREWGFLEVYDNDGYEDAECKDRQELEAHLSRRGTDPRCRLVFIQSEHSAAALDGSKDMMKYLLWHHEVMPSFLRLLANWAIPPVDPSDPHCFHKAAFHHENVLTHDGAKTYRTAMGRSGLQIRHCYSIWGTEKDEEGIWRIRQTTLYHSLDVVTGKALWVNVKTNEIMKKRMSAVAREEPSPEASSSAREKSIVALANSLEMHALAAEWCSQDWGVCIQSVEKELRAILDKLKNLPVTEVERCLEVDAGALIQDFEPTTRVRRQASSFYSTRPSGHHPLAADARSPTWIPLSPLGPRGQPKTQSAAPTPKAPDPFRVIREFNFKGLQRLETLATKLQQFSHTMQLNCRIMSQLDAYYTSLKSDRGFPAHIKRACSHHLDEFHQRLQACIRAMELERERVANLLVVAEDGKRLYDVVMQLRYMETSKLFAVAAHQMTREMQVVGEKTKRETTSMHIITAVTLFFLPGTFVATFLGSGMFQWDQDDKNMQFPSWRPEYFKLFVYISVTMMVLILAVWLGLYLRTRRTRIGGRNHKAGSV
;
A
#
# COMPACT_ATOMS: atom_id res chain seq x y z
N MET A 1 -53.55 -23.17 -39.49
CA MET A 1 -52.82 -22.39 -38.48
C MET A 1 -51.40 -22.96 -38.39
N ALA A 2 -50.50 -22.41 -39.20
CA ALA A 2 -49.06 -22.72 -39.09
C ALA A 2 -48.50 -21.88 -37.92
N PRO A 3 -47.71 -22.46 -37.00
CA PRO A 3 -47.09 -21.68 -35.95
C PRO A 3 -46.11 -20.70 -36.57
N SER A 4 -46.17 -19.46 -36.10
CA SER A 4 -45.33 -18.34 -36.51
C SER A 4 -43.84 -18.69 -36.37
N GLN A 5 -43.08 -18.55 -37.47
CA GLN A 5 -41.63 -18.79 -37.53
C GLN A 5 -40.82 -17.97 -36.50
N SER A 6 -41.41 -16.97 -35.85
CA SER A 6 -40.79 -16.16 -34.78
C SER A 6 -40.50 -16.95 -33.50
N THR A 7 -41.33 -17.93 -33.11
CA THR A 7 -41.16 -18.65 -31.82
C THR A 7 -40.09 -19.74 -31.87
N ALA A 8 -39.79 -20.31 -33.03
CA ALA A 8 -38.75 -21.34 -33.20
C ALA A 8 -37.32 -20.76 -33.22
N VAL A 9 -37.17 -19.49 -33.63
CA VAL A 9 -35.88 -18.79 -33.76
C VAL A 9 -35.37 -18.32 -32.39
N SER A 10 -36.29 -17.92 -31.49
CA SER A 10 -35.99 -17.44 -30.13
C SER A 10 -35.34 -18.51 -29.22
N GLY A 11 -35.51 -19.81 -29.48
CA GLY A 11 -34.90 -20.86 -28.66
C GLY A 11 -33.43 -21.16 -28.98
N CYS A 12 -32.95 -20.78 -30.18
CA CYS A 12 -31.69 -21.30 -30.70
C CYS A 12 -30.46 -20.57 -30.13
N PHE A 13 -30.57 -19.29 -29.75
CA PHE A 13 -29.44 -18.52 -29.21
C PHE A 13 -28.91 -19.07 -27.88
N LYS A 14 -29.76 -19.76 -27.10
CA LYS A 14 -29.36 -20.40 -25.84
C LYS A 14 -28.27 -21.45 -26.04
N GLY A 15 -28.20 -22.05 -27.23
CA GLY A 15 -27.17 -23.02 -27.61
C GLY A 15 -25.83 -22.39 -27.99
N TYR A 16 -25.69 -21.07 -28.01
CA TYR A 16 -24.41 -20.40 -28.26
C TYR A 16 -23.46 -20.57 -27.06
N PRO A 17 -22.16 -20.91 -27.27
CA PRO A 17 -21.45 -21.03 -28.55
C PRO A 17 -21.43 -22.44 -29.18
N GLN A 18 -22.09 -23.44 -28.59
CA GLN A 18 -22.02 -24.84 -29.01
C GLN A 18 -22.69 -25.13 -30.37
N ASN A 19 -23.70 -24.32 -30.74
CA ASN A 19 -24.46 -24.45 -31.98
C ASN A 19 -23.85 -23.70 -33.17
N MET A 20 -22.69 -23.07 -33.00
CA MET A 20 -22.03 -22.34 -34.07
C MET A 20 -21.51 -23.29 -35.17
N PRO A 21 -21.66 -22.94 -36.46
CA PRO A 21 -21.07 -23.70 -37.55
C PRO A 21 -19.55 -23.78 -37.36
N ARG A 22 -18.98 -24.96 -37.62
CA ARG A 22 -17.61 -25.37 -37.22
C ARG A 22 -16.58 -24.25 -37.48
N GLY A 23 -16.13 -23.60 -36.41
CA GLY A 23 -14.94 -22.74 -36.39
C GLY A 23 -13.65 -23.54 -36.15
N ARG A 24 -12.54 -22.86 -35.83
CA ARG A 24 -11.29 -23.54 -35.44
C ARG A 24 -11.38 -24.22 -34.09
N ASP A 25 -12.29 -23.77 -33.23
CA ASP A 25 -12.44 -24.28 -31.87
C ASP A 25 -13.04 -25.70 -31.84
N SER A 26 -12.46 -26.55 -30.99
CA SER A 26 -12.95 -27.92 -30.79
C SER A 26 -14.29 -27.90 -30.04
N ARG A 27 -15.11 -28.95 -30.22
CA ARG A 27 -16.39 -29.08 -29.47
C ARG A 27 -16.19 -29.03 -27.95
N HIS A 28 -15.07 -29.56 -27.46
CA HIS A 28 -14.70 -29.48 -26.05
C HIS A 28 -14.48 -28.03 -25.62
N ALA A 29 -13.70 -27.26 -26.39
CA ALA A 29 -13.44 -25.85 -26.09
C ALA A 29 -14.73 -25.00 -26.11
N LEU A 30 -15.66 -25.29 -27.03
CA LEU A 30 -16.98 -24.62 -27.05
C LEU A 30 -17.83 -24.97 -25.83
N SER A 31 -17.78 -26.22 -25.37
CA SER A 31 -18.47 -26.63 -24.14
C SER A 31 -17.90 -25.92 -22.92
N GLU A 32 -16.58 -25.84 -22.81
CA GLU A 32 -15.89 -25.15 -21.72
C GLU A 32 -16.22 -23.65 -21.69
N LEU A 33 -16.22 -22.99 -22.85
CA LEU A 33 -16.63 -21.58 -22.96
C LEU A 33 -18.08 -21.37 -22.55
N SER A 34 -18.97 -22.29 -22.91
CA SER A 34 -20.36 -22.25 -22.47
C SER A 34 -20.45 -22.35 -20.94
N THR A 35 -19.74 -23.30 -20.33
CA THR A 35 -19.74 -23.49 -18.88
C THR A 35 -19.14 -22.29 -18.14
N GLN A 36 -18.05 -21.71 -18.65
CA GLN A 36 -17.46 -20.50 -18.07
C GLN A 36 -18.43 -19.31 -18.12
N LEU A 37 -19.16 -19.15 -19.22
CA LEU A 37 -20.15 -18.08 -19.36
C LEU A 37 -21.35 -18.26 -18.42
N GLU A 38 -21.77 -19.49 -18.14
CA GLU A 38 -22.82 -19.76 -17.15
C GLU A 38 -22.33 -19.52 -15.71
N ASN A 39 -21.11 -19.96 -15.39
CA ASN A 39 -20.57 -19.84 -14.03
C ASN A 39 -20.24 -18.40 -13.64
N ASN A 40 -19.85 -17.56 -14.61
CA ASN A 40 -19.44 -16.18 -14.37
C ASN A 40 -20.56 -15.17 -14.69
N GLU A 41 -21.83 -15.59 -14.77
CA GLU A 41 -22.94 -14.70 -15.13
C GLU A 41 -23.04 -13.51 -14.17
N ASP A 42 -23.08 -13.79 -12.87
CA ASP A 42 -23.26 -12.79 -11.82
C ASP A 42 -22.07 -11.83 -11.70
N ASP A 43 -20.87 -12.29 -12.08
CA ASP A 43 -19.65 -11.47 -12.03
C ASP A 43 -19.49 -10.64 -13.32
N LEU A 44 -19.82 -11.20 -14.49
CA LEU A 44 -19.51 -10.61 -15.78
C LEU A 44 -20.56 -9.61 -16.28
N PHE A 45 -21.82 -9.75 -15.86
CA PHE A 45 -22.94 -8.97 -16.38
C PHE A 45 -23.70 -8.24 -15.28
N ASP A 46 -24.03 -6.97 -15.51
CA ASP A 46 -24.90 -6.18 -14.66
C ASP A 46 -26.20 -5.83 -15.41
N PRO A 47 -27.26 -6.65 -15.25
CA PRO A 47 -28.54 -6.39 -15.89
C PRO A 47 -29.28 -5.18 -15.31
N ASP A 48 -28.94 -4.77 -14.08
CA ASP A 48 -29.63 -3.69 -13.36
C ASP A 48 -28.89 -2.35 -13.45
N SER A 49 -27.76 -2.30 -14.16
CA SER A 49 -26.94 -1.11 -14.40
C SER A 49 -27.73 0.10 -14.96
N GLY A 50 -28.86 -0.14 -15.64
CA GLY A 50 -29.69 0.89 -16.26
C GLY A 50 -29.05 1.58 -17.47
N ARG A 51 -27.85 1.15 -17.90
CA ARG A 51 -27.13 1.65 -19.06
C ARG A 51 -27.51 0.86 -20.32
N GLU A 52 -27.66 1.55 -21.45
CA GLU A 52 -28.19 1.00 -22.70
C GLU A 52 -27.05 0.62 -23.67
N TRP A 53 -27.25 -0.43 -24.47
CA TRP A 53 -26.32 -0.74 -25.57
C TRP A 53 -26.56 0.19 -26.74
N GLY A 54 -25.52 0.91 -27.16
CA GLY A 54 -25.60 1.84 -28.28
C GLY A 54 -25.37 1.14 -29.61
N PHE A 55 -26.18 1.50 -30.61
CA PHE A 55 -26.06 1.05 -31.99
C PHE A 55 -25.91 2.25 -32.91
N LEU A 56 -24.94 2.19 -33.81
CA LEU A 56 -24.88 3.07 -34.98
C LEU A 56 -24.95 2.21 -36.23
N GLU A 57 -25.97 2.43 -37.04
CA GLU A 57 -26.22 1.68 -38.26
C GLU A 57 -26.16 2.60 -39.47
N VAL A 58 -25.29 2.26 -40.42
CA VAL A 58 -25.13 2.99 -41.68
C VAL A 58 -25.76 2.18 -42.80
N TYR A 59 -26.69 2.78 -43.54
CA TYR A 59 -27.40 2.15 -44.65
C TYR A 59 -26.91 2.65 -46.01
N ASP A 60 -27.27 1.95 -47.09
CA ASP A 60 -26.88 2.26 -48.48
C ASP A 60 -27.45 3.59 -49.02
N ASN A 61 -28.41 4.22 -48.33
CA ASN A 61 -29.06 5.47 -48.75
C ASN A 61 -28.60 6.68 -47.91
N ASP A 62 -27.35 6.70 -47.41
CA ASP A 62 -26.80 7.76 -46.55
C ASP A 62 -27.50 7.97 -45.19
N GLY A 63 -28.59 7.26 -44.91
CA GLY A 63 -29.25 7.27 -43.62
C GLY A 63 -28.38 6.58 -42.58
N TYR A 64 -28.04 7.31 -41.52
CA TYR A 64 -27.56 6.74 -40.27
C TYR A 64 -28.72 6.66 -39.27
N GLU A 65 -28.77 5.57 -38.52
CA GLU A 65 -29.73 5.38 -37.43
C GLU A 65 -28.93 5.11 -36.14
N ASP A 66 -29.10 6.00 -35.16
CA ASP A 66 -28.64 5.77 -33.79
C ASP A 66 -29.79 5.09 -33.04
N ALA A 67 -29.50 3.98 -32.35
CA ALA A 67 -30.47 3.27 -31.54
C ALA A 67 -29.85 2.84 -30.21
N GLU A 68 -30.68 2.68 -29.19
CA GLU A 68 -30.27 2.22 -27.87
C GLU A 68 -31.20 1.07 -27.46
N CYS A 69 -30.65 0.05 -26.82
CA CYS A 69 -31.40 -1.14 -26.38
C CYS A 69 -31.04 -1.47 -24.93
N LYS A 70 -32.05 -1.62 -24.08
CA LYS A 70 -31.89 -2.00 -22.66
C LYS A 70 -31.99 -3.49 -22.45
N ASP A 71 -32.98 -4.08 -23.13
CA ASP A 71 -33.39 -5.45 -22.88
C ASP A 71 -33.26 -6.33 -24.12
N ARG A 72 -33.20 -7.63 -23.88
CA ARG A 72 -33.20 -8.65 -24.94
C ARG A 72 -34.37 -8.49 -25.91
N GLN A 73 -35.55 -8.14 -25.43
CA GLN A 73 -36.74 -7.99 -26.28
C GLN A 73 -36.63 -6.78 -27.22
N GLU A 74 -36.10 -5.66 -26.72
CA GLU A 74 -35.82 -4.47 -27.51
C GLU A 74 -34.74 -4.77 -28.56
N LEU A 75 -33.68 -5.48 -28.16
CA LEU A 75 -32.63 -5.92 -29.07
C LEU A 75 -33.17 -6.85 -30.17
N GLU A 76 -34.01 -7.83 -29.81
CA GLU A 76 -34.65 -8.74 -30.76
C GLU A 76 -35.56 -7.99 -31.74
N ALA A 77 -36.35 -7.04 -31.26
CA ALA A 77 -37.20 -6.19 -32.08
C ALA A 77 -36.38 -5.27 -33.01
N HIS A 78 -35.29 -4.69 -32.51
CA HIS A 78 -34.40 -3.81 -33.26
C HIS A 78 -33.69 -4.57 -34.38
N LEU A 79 -33.04 -5.71 -34.07
CA LEU A 79 -32.31 -6.50 -35.06
C LEU A 79 -33.24 -7.15 -36.10
N SER A 80 -34.49 -7.47 -35.72
CA SER A 80 -35.49 -8.04 -36.62
C SER A 80 -36.29 -6.99 -37.41
N ARG A 81 -36.10 -5.70 -37.12
CA ARG A 81 -36.90 -4.60 -37.69
C ARG A 81 -36.79 -4.51 -39.21
N ARG A 82 -35.61 -4.81 -39.75
CA ARG A 82 -35.34 -4.80 -41.19
C ARG A 82 -34.86 -6.18 -41.61
N GLY A 83 -35.39 -6.70 -42.73
CA GLY A 83 -35.03 -8.03 -43.25
C GLY A 83 -33.63 -8.13 -43.85
N THR A 84 -32.88 -7.01 -43.90
CA THR A 84 -31.53 -6.92 -44.46
C THR A 84 -30.62 -6.17 -43.50
N ASP A 85 -29.41 -6.69 -43.30
CA ASP A 85 -28.41 -6.00 -42.48
C ASP A 85 -27.97 -4.65 -43.10
N PRO A 86 -27.61 -3.66 -42.26
CA PRO A 86 -27.01 -2.41 -42.70
C PRO A 86 -25.64 -2.64 -43.34
N ARG A 87 -25.12 -1.62 -44.02
CA ARG A 87 -23.78 -1.60 -44.62
C ARG A 87 -22.72 -1.70 -43.53
N CYS A 88 -22.86 -0.92 -42.46
CA CYS A 88 -22.00 -0.98 -41.29
C CYS A 88 -22.85 -0.93 -40.02
N ARG A 89 -22.67 -1.88 -39.11
CA ARG A 89 -23.27 -1.87 -37.77
C ARG A 89 -22.16 -1.75 -36.72
N LEU A 90 -22.20 -0.69 -35.93
CA LEU A 90 -21.36 -0.54 -34.75
C LEU A 90 -22.20 -0.79 -33.52
N VAL A 91 -21.76 -1.71 -32.67
CA VAL A 91 -22.37 -2.02 -31.38
C VAL A 91 -21.42 -1.56 -30.28
N PHE A 92 -21.91 -0.75 -29.35
CA PHE A 92 -21.16 -0.19 -28.25
C PHE A 92 -21.72 -0.73 -26.93
N ILE A 93 -20.91 -1.51 -26.24
CA ILE A 93 -21.20 -2.11 -24.94
C ILE A 93 -20.30 -1.44 -23.91
N GLN A 94 -20.92 -0.94 -22.84
CA GLN A 94 -20.25 -0.17 -21.81
C GLN A 94 -20.06 -0.96 -20.52
N SER A 95 -19.23 -0.38 -19.66
CA SER A 95 -19.11 -0.75 -18.25
C SER A 95 -18.62 0.47 -17.47
N GLU A 96 -18.81 0.49 -16.15
CA GLU A 96 -18.36 1.63 -15.34
C GLU A 96 -16.83 1.82 -15.34
N HIS A 97 -16.12 0.72 -15.19
CA HIS A 97 -14.67 0.66 -15.26
C HIS A 97 -14.22 -0.70 -15.80
N SER A 98 -12.94 -0.85 -16.12
CA SER A 98 -12.46 -2.06 -16.84
C SER A 98 -12.57 -3.33 -16.00
N ALA A 99 -12.65 -3.19 -14.68
CA ALA A 99 -12.91 -4.26 -13.73
C ALA A 99 -14.39 -4.43 -13.32
N ALA A 100 -15.31 -3.62 -13.85
CA ALA A 100 -16.74 -3.72 -13.55
C ALA A 100 -17.39 -4.75 -14.46
N ALA A 101 -18.53 -5.27 -14.01
CA ALA A 101 -19.43 -6.03 -14.86
C ALA A 101 -19.85 -5.22 -16.11
N LEU A 102 -20.08 -5.93 -17.20
CA LEU A 102 -20.56 -5.36 -18.46
C LEU A 102 -22.03 -5.02 -18.32
N ASP A 103 -22.44 -3.87 -18.86
CA ASP A 103 -23.85 -3.48 -18.84
C ASP A 103 -24.67 -4.48 -19.68
N GLY A 104 -25.88 -4.82 -19.21
CA GLY A 104 -26.82 -5.71 -19.91
C GLY A 104 -26.72 -7.18 -19.50
N SER A 105 -27.66 -8.00 -19.97
CA SER A 105 -27.79 -9.41 -19.54
C SER A 105 -26.97 -10.39 -20.39
N LYS A 106 -26.62 -11.55 -19.79
CA LYS A 106 -26.02 -12.69 -20.51
C LYS A 106 -26.84 -13.10 -21.73
N ASP A 107 -28.16 -13.13 -21.61
CA ASP A 107 -29.04 -13.51 -22.71
C ASP A 107 -29.02 -12.49 -23.85
N MET A 108 -28.88 -11.20 -23.54
CA MET A 108 -28.70 -10.14 -24.54
C MET A 108 -27.38 -10.32 -25.31
N MET A 109 -26.29 -10.65 -24.59
CA MET A 109 -24.99 -10.96 -25.21
C MET A 109 -25.06 -12.21 -26.08
N LYS A 110 -25.59 -13.33 -25.56
CA LYS A 110 -25.76 -14.55 -26.35
C LYS A 110 -26.60 -14.32 -27.60
N TYR A 111 -27.69 -13.55 -27.48
CA TYR A 111 -28.54 -13.22 -28.62
C TYR A 111 -27.79 -12.41 -29.68
N LEU A 112 -27.07 -11.35 -29.29
CA LEU A 112 -26.26 -10.53 -30.21
C LEU A 112 -25.21 -11.38 -30.93
N LEU A 113 -24.42 -12.14 -30.17
CA LEU A 113 -23.32 -12.94 -30.72
C LEU A 113 -23.83 -14.06 -31.64
N TRP A 114 -24.93 -14.71 -31.25
CA TRP A 114 -25.59 -15.72 -32.08
C TRP A 114 -26.21 -15.12 -33.34
N HIS A 115 -26.92 -13.99 -33.24
CA HIS A 115 -27.56 -13.31 -34.37
C HIS A 115 -26.54 -12.96 -35.45
N HIS A 116 -25.38 -12.48 -35.02
CA HIS A 116 -24.30 -12.07 -35.89
C HIS A 116 -23.29 -13.16 -36.26
N GLU A 117 -23.42 -14.37 -35.70
CA GLU A 117 -22.50 -15.49 -35.90
C GLU A 117 -21.05 -15.12 -35.52
N VAL A 118 -20.91 -14.39 -34.40
CA VAL A 118 -19.64 -13.94 -33.84
C VAL A 118 -18.78 -15.13 -33.43
N MET A 119 -17.47 -15.05 -33.68
CA MET A 119 -16.57 -16.15 -33.34
C MET A 119 -16.55 -16.42 -31.82
N PRO A 120 -16.59 -17.69 -31.39
CA PRO A 120 -16.56 -18.06 -29.96
C PRO A 120 -15.31 -17.56 -29.23
N SER A 121 -14.18 -17.41 -29.92
CA SER A 121 -12.94 -16.84 -29.35
C SER A 121 -13.11 -15.41 -28.82
N PHE A 122 -14.15 -14.67 -29.22
CA PHE A 122 -14.49 -13.38 -28.61
C PHE A 122 -14.90 -13.52 -27.13
N LEU A 123 -15.58 -14.61 -26.76
CA LEU A 123 -15.94 -14.87 -25.36
C LEU A 123 -14.71 -15.01 -24.46
N ARG A 124 -13.59 -15.54 -24.99
CA ARG A 124 -12.32 -15.62 -24.25
C ARG A 124 -11.78 -14.24 -23.89
N LEU A 125 -12.00 -13.25 -24.77
CA LEU A 125 -11.61 -11.87 -24.51
C LEU A 125 -12.56 -11.18 -23.53
N LEU A 126 -13.87 -11.47 -23.63
CA LEU A 126 -14.87 -10.97 -22.69
C LEU A 126 -14.67 -11.52 -21.27
N ALA A 127 -14.23 -12.77 -21.13
CA ALA A 127 -13.91 -13.37 -19.83
C ALA A 127 -12.76 -12.67 -19.08
N ASN A 128 -12.01 -11.76 -19.73
CA ASN A 128 -11.02 -10.93 -19.06
C ASN A 128 -11.63 -9.68 -18.39
N TRP A 129 -12.88 -9.37 -18.70
CA TRP A 129 -13.63 -8.29 -18.05
C TRP A 129 -14.22 -8.79 -16.73
N ALA A 130 -14.51 -7.85 -15.84
CA ALA A 130 -15.11 -8.13 -14.54
C ALA A 130 -14.33 -9.13 -13.67
N ILE A 131 -13.01 -9.25 -13.88
CA ILE A 131 -12.12 -9.88 -12.91
C ILE A 131 -11.75 -8.77 -11.92
N PRO A 132 -12.35 -8.72 -10.71
CA PRO A 132 -11.97 -7.72 -9.74
C PRO A 132 -10.48 -7.92 -9.41
N PRO A 133 -9.68 -6.84 -9.39
CA PRO A 133 -8.41 -6.90 -8.71
C PRO A 133 -8.68 -7.39 -7.28
N VAL A 134 -7.96 -8.41 -6.83
CA VAL A 134 -8.10 -8.93 -5.45
C VAL A 134 -7.83 -7.81 -4.42
N ASP A 135 -7.11 -6.76 -4.83
CA ASP A 135 -7.03 -5.46 -4.17
C ASP A 135 -6.86 -4.36 -5.26
N PRO A 136 -7.59 -3.22 -5.23
CA PRO A 136 -7.37 -2.09 -6.15
C PRO A 136 -5.94 -1.50 -6.08
N SER A 137 -5.19 -1.87 -5.04
CA SER A 137 -3.76 -1.57 -4.84
C SER A 137 -2.85 -2.65 -5.42
N ASP A 138 -3.38 -3.81 -5.81
CA ASP A 138 -2.64 -4.95 -6.33
C ASP A 138 -2.14 -4.65 -7.76
N PRO A 139 -0.83 -4.47 -7.93
CA PRO A 139 -0.25 -4.24 -9.23
C PRO A 139 -0.14 -5.52 -10.09
N HIS A 140 -0.55 -6.69 -9.58
CA HIS A 140 -0.39 -8.00 -10.22
C HIS A 140 -1.56 -8.42 -11.11
N CYS A 141 -2.50 -7.51 -11.43
CA CYS A 141 -3.43 -7.71 -12.53
C CYS A 141 -2.66 -7.66 -13.86
N PHE A 142 -2.02 -8.76 -14.23
CA PHE A 142 -1.39 -8.90 -15.54
C PHE A 142 -2.47 -8.78 -16.62
N HIS A 143 -2.43 -7.65 -17.32
CA HIS A 143 -3.26 -7.37 -18.46
C HIS A 143 -3.23 -8.55 -19.44
N LYS A 144 -4.39 -9.06 -19.83
CA LYS A 144 -4.49 -10.12 -20.83
C LYS A 144 -4.81 -9.48 -22.18
N ALA A 145 -3.96 -9.74 -23.16
CA ALA A 145 -4.19 -9.34 -24.54
C ALA A 145 -4.05 -10.57 -25.44
N ALA A 146 -5.02 -10.74 -26.34
CA ALA A 146 -4.94 -11.76 -27.36
C ALA A 146 -5.58 -11.26 -28.66
N PHE A 147 -5.07 -11.77 -29.78
CA PHE A 147 -5.61 -11.57 -31.11
C PHE A 147 -6.07 -12.93 -31.64
N HIS A 148 -7.33 -13.01 -32.05
CA HIS A 148 -7.92 -14.20 -32.65
C HIS A 148 -8.51 -13.83 -34.01
N HIS A 149 -8.34 -14.70 -35.00
CA HIS A 149 -8.88 -14.48 -36.35
C HIS A 149 -9.38 -15.80 -36.95
N GLU A 150 -10.44 -15.71 -37.75
CA GLU A 150 -11.06 -16.86 -38.43
C GLU A 150 -11.59 -16.47 -39.81
N ASN A 151 -10.85 -16.78 -40.87
CA ASN A 151 -11.25 -16.40 -42.23
C ASN A 151 -12.14 -17.48 -42.86
N VAL A 152 -13.27 -17.07 -43.43
CA VAL A 152 -14.16 -17.93 -44.22
C VAL A 152 -14.15 -17.40 -45.65
N LEU A 153 -13.15 -17.83 -46.43
CA LEU A 153 -12.93 -17.33 -47.80
C LEU A 153 -13.23 -18.37 -48.89
N THR A 154 -13.73 -19.55 -48.51
CA THR A 154 -14.11 -20.61 -49.44
C THR A 154 -15.63 -20.72 -49.53
N HIS A 155 -16.16 -20.94 -50.74
CA HIS A 155 -17.60 -21.09 -50.95
C HIS A 155 -18.18 -22.29 -50.19
N ASP A 156 -17.40 -23.35 -49.96
CA ASP A 156 -17.86 -24.50 -49.18
C ASP A 156 -17.98 -24.17 -47.69
N GLY A 157 -17.04 -23.40 -47.16
CA GLY A 157 -17.14 -22.85 -45.80
C GLY A 157 -18.33 -21.93 -45.64
N ALA A 158 -18.57 -21.03 -46.61
CA ALA A 158 -19.67 -20.07 -46.59
C ALA A 158 -21.07 -20.73 -46.49
N LYS A 159 -21.26 -21.94 -47.05
CA LYS A 159 -22.53 -22.68 -46.97
C LYS A 159 -22.93 -23.09 -45.56
N THR A 160 -21.96 -23.18 -44.65
CA THR A 160 -22.22 -23.57 -43.25
C THR A 160 -22.74 -22.40 -42.41
N TYR A 161 -22.53 -21.16 -42.87
CA TYR A 161 -23.03 -19.95 -42.22
C TYR A 161 -24.41 -19.61 -42.75
N ARG A 162 -25.24 -18.99 -41.92
CA ARG A 162 -26.57 -18.57 -42.38
C ARG A 162 -26.39 -17.40 -43.35
N THR A 163 -26.82 -17.59 -44.58
CA THR A 163 -27.02 -16.53 -45.60
C THR A 163 -28.11 -15.52 -45.22
N ALA A 164 -28.63 -15.58 -44.00
CA ALA A 164 -29.69 -14.72 -43.51
C ALA A 164 -29.27 -13.23 -43.54
N MET A 165 -30.26 -12.36 -43.80
CA MET A 165 -30.10 -10.89 -43.83
C MET A 165 -29.22 -10.33 -44.97
N GLY A 166 -29.03 -11.12 -46.04
CA GLY A 166 -28.37 -10.68 -47.26
C GLY A 166 -26.84 -10.64 -47.16
N ARG A 167 -26.25 -11.61 -46.45
CA ARG A 167 -24.80 -11.86 -46.38
C ARG A 167 -24.44 -12.98 -47.34
N SER A 168 -23.21 -12.99 -47.86
CA SER A 168 -22.69 -14.04 -48.74
C SER A 168 -22.13 -15.24 -47.97
N GLY A 169 -21.81 -15.06 -46.68
CA GLY A 169 -21.10 -16.03 -45.84
C GLY A 169 -19.58 -16.06 -46.06
N LEU A 170 -19.06 -15.36 -47.08
CA LEU A 170 -17.63 -15.14 -47.28
C LEU A 170 -17.18 -13.94 -46.46
N GLN A 171 -16.50 -14.18 -45.34
CA GLN A 171 -16.17 -13.13 -44.39
C GLN A 171 -14.78 -13.28 -43.80
N ILE A 172 -14.14 -12.14 -43.57
CA ILE A 172 -13.02 -12.03 -42.65
C ILE A 172 -13.56 -11.62 -41.29
N ARG A 173 -12.98 -12.17 -40.22
CA ARG A 173 -13.38 -11.84 -38.86
C ARG A 173 -12.22 -12.05 -37.92
N HIS A 174 -12.10 -11.16 -36.95
CA HIS A 174 -11.09 -11.18 -35.91
C HIS A 174 -11.54 -10.38 -34.71
N CYS A 175 -10.94 -10.68 -33.56
CA CYS A 175 -11.11 -9.92 -32.35
C CYS A 175 -9.80 -9.75 -31.60
N TYR A 176 -9.71 -8.67 -30.85
CA TYR A 176 -8.56 -8.39 -30.01
C TYR A 176 -8.89 -7.47 -28.85
N SER A 177 -8.05 -7.53 -27.81
CA SER A 177 -8.04 -6.56 -26.73
C SER A 177 -6.75 -5.75 -26.74
N ILE A 178 -6.89 -4.44 -26.55
CA ILE A 178 -5.80 -3.47 -26.46
C ILE A 178 -6.03 -2.55 -25.26
N TRP A 179 -4.96 -1.97 -24.77
CA TRP A 179 -4.96 -1.13 -23.56
C TRP A 179 -4.44 0.26 -23.87
N GLY A 180 -5.01 1.29 -23.26
CA GLY A 180 -4.58 2.68 -23.43
C GLY A 180 -4.54 3.41 -22.09
N THR A 181 -3.76 4.49 -22.01
CA THR A 181 -3.74 5.36 -20.83
C THR A 181 -4.73 6.49 -21.00
N GLU A 182 -5.59 6.69 -20.01
CA GLU A 182 -6.57 7.76 -20.00
C GLU A 182 -6.57 8.45 -18.64
N LYS A 183 -6.93 9.73 -18.60
CA LYS A 183 -7.21 10.44 -17.36
C LYS A 183 -8.65 10.22 -16.97
N ASP A 184 -8.86 9.90 -15.71
CA ASP A 184 -10.19 9.89 -15.11
C ASP A 184 -10.73 11.31 -14.91
N GLU A 185 -11.99 11.44 -14.48
CA GLU A 185 -12.60 12.74 -14.14
C GLU A 185 -11.81 13.50 -13.06
N GLU A 186 -11.16 12.75 -12.15
CA GLU A 186 -10.27 13.27 -11.11
C GLU A 186 -8.87 13.66 -11.64
N GLY A 187 -8.60 13.48 -12.93
CA GLY A 187 -7.30 13.75 -13.55
C GLY A 187 -6.22 12.70 -13.29
N ILE A 188 -6.58 11.58 -12.65
CA ILE A 188 -5.67 10.47 -12.35
C ILE A 188 -5.50 9.58 -13.59
N TRP A 189 -4.24 9.25 -13.92
CA TRP A 189 -3.92 8.32 -15.00
C TRP A 189 -4.33 6.88 -14.64
N ARG A 190 -5.14 6.26 -15.49
CA ARG A 190 -5.50 4.84 -15.40
C ARG A 190 -5.31 4.15 -16.76
N ILE A 191 -4.92 2.88 -16.69
CA ILE A 191 -4.86 2.01 -17.87
C ILE A 191 -6.27 1.45 -18.09
N ARG A 192 -6.83 1.65 -19.28
CA ARG A 192 -8.19 1.23 -19.66
C ARG A 192 -8.10 0.19 -20.77
N GLN A 193 -8.93 -0.85 -20.68
CA GLN A 193 -9.05 -1.87 -21.75
C GLN A 193 -10.07 -1.44 -22.79
N THR A 194 -9.87 -1.88 -24.03
CA THR A 194 -10.91 -1.90 -25.07
C THR A 194 -10.83 -3.22 -25.82
N THR A 195 -11.98 -3.89 -25.97
CA THR A 195 -12.08 -5.16 -26.71
C THR A 195 -12.93 -4.95 -27.94
N LEU A 196 -12.40 -5.37 -29.09
CA LEU A 196 -12.98 -5.16 -30.40
C LEU A 196 -13.21 -6.51 -31.08
N TYR A 197 -14.39 -6.70 -31.64
CA TYR A 197 -14.67 -7.71 -32.64
C TYR A 197 -15.03 -7.01 -33.95
N HIS A 198 -14.49 -7.54 -35.04
CA HIS A 198 -14.78 -7.09 -36.39
C HIS A 198 -15.12 -8.28 -37.27
N SER A 199 -16.13 -8.11 -38.13
CA SER A 199 -16.35 -8.99 -39.26
C SER A 199 -16.74 -8.19 -40.49
N LEU A 200 -16.20 -8.56 -41.64
CA LEU A 200 -16.49 -7.96 -42.94
C LEU A 200 -16.81 -9.05 -43.96
N ASP A 201 -17.97 -8.94 -44.58
CA ASP A 201 -18.36 -9.75 -45.74
C ASP A 201 -17.66 -9.20 -46.99
N VAL A 202 -16.73 -9.99 -47.54
CA VAL A 202 -15.88 -9.56 -48.67
C VAL A 202 -16.63 -9.49 -50.00
N VAL A 203 -17.88 -9.94 -50.07
CA VAL A 203 -18.69 -9.87 -51.30
C VAL A 203 -19.70 -8.74 -51.19
N THR A 204 -20.42 -8.64 -50.07
CA THR A 204 -21.50 -7.67 -49.90
C THR A 204 -21.01 -6.32 -49.34
N GLY A 205 -19.82 -6.29 -48.74
CA GLY A 205 -19.29 -5.09 -48.08
C GLY A 205 -19.96 -4.79 -46.74
N LYS A 206 -20.72 -5.73 -46.18
CA LYS A 206 -21.36 -5.54 -44.88
C LYS A 206 -20.36 -5.75 -43.75
N ALA A 207 -20.23 -4.75 -42.89
CA ALA A 207 -19.32 -4.75 -41.74
C ALA A 207 -20.08 -4.74 -40.41
N LEU A 208 -19.56 -5.49 -39.43
CA LEU A 208 -20.02 -5.45 -38.05
C LEU A 208 -18.82 -5.18 -37.13
N TRP A 209 -19.04 -4.29 -36.19
CA TRP A 209 -18.13 -4.01 -35.10
C TRP A 209 -18.86 -4.18 -33.76
N VAL A 210 -18.24 -4.92 -32.85
CA VAL A 210 -18.66 -4.94 -31.44
C VAL A 210 -17.52 -4.37 -30.62
N ASN A 211 -17.78 -3.23 -29.99
CA ASN A 211 -16.84 -2.52 -29.13
C ASN A 211 -17.28 -2.65 -27.67
N VAL A 212 -16.39 -3.15 -26.84
CA VAL A 212 -16.56 -3.18 -25.39
C VAL A 212 -15.55 -2.22 -24.77
N LYS A 213 -16.05 -1.14 -24.16
CA LYS A 213 -15.24 -0.09 -23.54
C LYS A 213 -15.98 0.63 -22.43
N THR A 214 -15.25 1.04 -21.39
CA THR A 214 -15.82 1.69 -20.20
C THR A 214 -16.30 3.13 -20.41
N ASN A 215 -16.08 3.74 -21.58
CA ASN A 215 -16.42 5.12 -21.84
C ASN A 215 -16.72 5.37 -23.30
N GLU A 216 -17.19 6.58 -23.59
CA GLU A 216 -17.66 6.98 -24.91
C GLU A 216 -16.58 7.41 -25.89
N ILE A 217 -15.29 7.32 -25.53
CA ILE A 217 -14.21 7.79 -26.40
C ILE A 217 -14.20 6.99 -27.70
N MET A 218 -14.33 5.66 -27.61
CA MET A 218 -14.32 4.82 -28.80
C MET A 218 -15.63 4.92 -29.58
N LYS A 219 -16.79 5.05 -28.91
CA LYS A 219 -18.06 5.38 -29.56
C LYS A 219 -17.95 6.64 -30.40
N LYS A 220 -17.53 7.76 -29.80
CA LYS A 220 -17.38 9.04 -30.51
C LYS A 220 -16.43 8.95 -31.71
N ARG A 221 -15.27 8.31 -31.52
CA ARG A 221 -14.24 8.18 -32.56
C ARG A 221 -14.69 7.29 -33.72
N MET A 222 -15.22 6.11 -33.43
CA MET A 222 -15.69 5.18 -34.45
C MET A 222 -16.94 5.72 -35.16
N SER A 223 -17.86 6.36 -34.43
CA SER A 223 -19.02 7.01 -35.04
C SER A 223 -18.64 8.16 -35.97
N ALA A 224 -17.58 8.92 -35.67
CA ALA A 224 -17.08 9.95 -36.58
C ALA A 224 -16.59 9.34 -37.90
N VAL A 225 -15.74 8.30 -37.82
CA VAL A 225 -15.22 7.61 -39.00
C VAL A 225 -16.35 6.99 -39.84
N ALA A 226 -17.33 6.36 -39.20
CA ALA A 226 -18.48 5.77 -39.91
C ALA A 226 -19.40 6.80 -40.56
N ARG A 227 -19.50 8.02 -40.00
CA ARG A 227 -20.30 9.12 -40.55
C ARG A 227 -19.57 9.89 -41.66
N GLU A 228 -18.25 9.92 -41.62
CA GLU A 228 -17.39 10.51 -42.65
C GLU A 228 -17.14 9.56 -43.83
N GLU A 229 -17.51 8.29 -43.71
CA GLU A 229 -17.36 7.29 -44.77
C GLU A 229 -18.12 7.73 -46.03
N PRO A 230 -17.45 7.86 -47.19
CA PRO A 230 -18.14 8.20 -48.43
C PRO A 230 -19.20 7.14 -48.72
N SER A 231 -20.44 7.58 -48.88
CA SER A 231 -21.54 6.70 -49.23
C SER A 231 -21.43 6.32 -50.70
N PRO A 232 -21.25 5.02 -50.99
CA PRO A 232 -21.31 4.55 -52.36
C PRO A 232 -22.76 4.69 -52.83
N GLU A 233 -22.98 5.18 -54.05
CA GLU A 233 -24.32 5.33 -54.61
C GLU A 233 -25.13 4.02 -54.45
N ALA A 234 -26.44 4.09 -54.20
CA ALA A 234 -27.26 2.88 -54.03
C ALA A 234 -27.19 1.92 -55.25
N SER A 235 -26.94 2.47 -56.44
CA SER A 235 -26.68 1.80 -57.73
C SER A 235 -25.30 1.16 -57.86
N SER A 236 -24.36 1.47 -56.95
CA SER A 236 -22.98 0.97 -56.99
C SER A 236 -22.93 -0.55 -56.92
N SER A 237 -21.94 -1.11 -57.59
CA SER A 237 -21.74 -2.55 -57.61
C SER A 237 -21.36 -3.07 -56.21
N ALA A 238 -21.74 -4.31 -55.87
CA ALA A 238 -21.32 -4.95 -54.63
C ALA A 238 -19.78 -4.96 -54.46
N ARG A 239 -19.05 -4.96 -55.59
CA ARG A 239 -17.61 -4.80 -55.66
C ARG A 239 -17.13 -3.46 -55.08
N GLU A 240 -17.69 -2.33 -55.52
CA GLU A 240 -17.32 -1.01 -55.01
C GLU A 240 -17.65 -0.88 -53.53
N LYS A 241 -18.84 -1.34 -53.12
CA LYS A 241 -19.25 -1.38 -51.71
C LYS A 241 -18.25 -2.14 -50.83
N SER A 242 -17.78 -3.30 -51.28
CA SER A 242 -16.77 -4.10 -50.55
C SER A 242 -15.40 -3.42 -50.43
N ILE A 243 -14.99 -2.63 -51.42
CA ILE A 243 -13.72 -1.89 -51.42
C ILE A 243 -13.79 -0.76 -50.39
N VAL A 244 -14.87 0.02 -50.40
CA VAL A 244 -15.09 1.11 -49.44
C VAL A 244 -15.20 0.57 -48.02
N ALA A 245 -15.96 -0.52 -47.82
CA ALA A 245 -16.12 -1.14 -46.51
C ALA A 245 -14.81 -1.68 -45.94
N LEU A 246 -13.92 -2.23 -46.77
CA LEU A 246 -12.58 -2.64 -46.32
C LEU A 246 -11.73 -1.43 -45.95
N ALA A 247 -11.73 -0.37 -46.77
CA ALA A 247 -11.00 0.85 -46.46
C ALA A 247 -11.45 1.46 -45.12
N ASN A 248 -12.77 1.58 -44.91
CA ASN A 248 -13.34 2.03 -43.64
C ASN A 248 -12.94 1.09 -42.48
N SER A 249 -12.94 -0.22 -42.71
CA SER A 249 -12.52 -1.17 -41.67
C SER A 249 -11.06 -1.00 -41.26
N LEU A 250 -10.16 -0.71 -42.22
CA LEU A 250 -8.75 -0.43 -41.94
C LEU A 250 -8.57 0.88 -41.16
N GLU A 251 -9.33 1.92 -41.51
CA GLU A 251 -9.34 3.19 -40.76
C GLU A 251 -9.78 3.01 -39.30
N MET A 252 -10.83 2.24 -39.07
CA MET A 252 -11.31 1.90 -37.72
C MET A 252 -10.26 1.15 -36.89
N HIS A 253 -9.52 0.22 -37.51
CA HIS A 253 -8.42 -0.47 -36.84
C HIS A 253 -7.23 0.46 -36.56
N ALA A 254 -6.91 1.36 -37.49
CA ALA A 254 -5.84 2.33 -37.31
C ALA A 254 -6.17 3.27 -36.15
N LEU A 255 -7.42 3.71 -36.06
CA LEU A 255 -7.91 4.53 -34.95
C LEU A 255 -7.76 3.83 -33.60
N ALA A 256 -8.04 2.53 -33.54
CA ALA A 256 -7.84 1.73 -32.33
C ALA A 256 -6.36 1.61 -31.93
N ALA A 257 -5.47 1.45 -32.91
CA ALA A 257 -4.02 1.42 -32.70
C ALA A 257 -3.46 2.78 -32.26
N GLU A 258 -3.93 3.87 -32.88
CA GLU A 258 -3.56 5.23 -32.50
C GLU A 258 -4.00 5.52 -31.07
N TRP A 259 -5.24 5.20 -30.71
CA TRP A 259 -5.73 5.33 -29.34
C TRP A 259 -4.84 4.61 -28.32
N CYS A 260 -4.44 3.35 -28.58
CA CYS A 260 -3.62 2.61 -27.62
C CYS A 260 -2.19 3.16 -27.47
N SER A 261 -1.70 3.92 -28.47
CA SER A 261 -0.39 4.58 -28.46
C SER A 261 -0.40 6.00 -27.91
N GLN A 262 -1.58 6.62 -27.79
CA GLN A 262 -1.73 7.99 -27.31
C GLN A 262 -1.47 8.11 -25.80
N ASP A 263 -1.10 9.32 -25.37
CA ASP A 263 -0.98 9.77 -23.98
C ASP A 263 0.08 9.09 -23.07
N TRP A 264 0.69 7.98 -23.51
CA TRP A 264 1.74 7.30 -22.75
C TRP A 264 2.90 8.23 -22.36
N GLY A 265 3.37 9.06 -23.28
CA GLY A 265 4.50 9.97 -23.03
C GLY A 265 4.23 10.97 -21.89
N VAL A 266 2.99 11.49 -21.78
CA VAL A 266 2.57 12.42 -20.71
C VAL A 266 2.32 11.66 -19.41
N CYS A 267 1.74 10.46 -19.48
CA CYS A 267 1.56 9.57 -18.34
C CYS A 267 2.91 9.21 -17.68
N ILE A 268 3.88 8.78 -18.49
CA ILE A 268 5.24 8.43 -18.06
C ILE A 268 5.95 9.67 -17.48
N GLN A 269 5.78 10.85 -18.09
CA GLN A 269 6.36 12.08 -17.56
C GLN A 269 5.85 12.43 -16.15
N SER A 270 4.59 12.12 -15.84
CA SER A 270 4.02 12.29 -14.50
C SER A 270 4.73 11.40 -13.48
N VAL A 271 4.88 10.11 -13.80
CA VAL A 271 5.58 9.13 -12.95
C VAL A 271 7.05 9.52 -12.78
N GLU A 272 7.69 9.95 -13.87
CA GLU A 272 9.07 10.40 -13.87
C GLU A 272 9.28 11.65 -12.98
N LYS A 273 8.34 12.60 -13.00
CA LYS A 273 8.39 13.78 -12.10
C LYS A 273 8.30 13.38 -10.63
N GLU A 274 7.43 12.43 -10.30
CA GLU A 274 7.32 11.91 -8.94
C GLU A 274 8.60 11.16 -8.52
N LEU A 275 9.14 10.34 -9.41
CA LEU A 275 10.39 9.61 -9.18
C LEU A 275 11.55 10.58 -8.93
N ARG A 276 11.72 11.59 -9.78
CA ARG A 276 12.76 12.63 -9.59
C ARG A 276 12.59 13.36 -8.27
N ALA A 277 11.36 13.71 -7.88
CA ALA A 277 11.12 14.39 -6.61
C ALA A 277 11.52 13.55 -5.38
N ILE A 278 11.48 12.22 -5.47
CA ILE A 278 11.97 11.32 -4.42
C ILE A 278 13.50 11.22 -4.48
N LEU A 279 14.07 11.07 -5.68
CA LEU A 279 15.51 10.92 -5.88
C LEU A 279 16.30 12.20 -5.57
N ASP A 280 15.75 13.38 -5.84
CA ASP A 280 16.40 14.65 -5.53
C ASP A 280 16.54 14.84 -4.01
N LYS A 281 15.59 14.32 -3.22
CA LYS A 281 15.72 14.30 -1.75
C LYS A 281 16.88 13.41 -1.30
N LEU A 282 17.06 12.26 -1.96
CA LEU A 282 18.19 11.36 -1.68
C LEU A 282 19.53 11.96 -2.10
N LYS A 283 19.61 12.60 -3.27
CA LYS A 283 20.85 13.21 -3.79
C LYS A 283 21.32 14.40 -2.94
N ASN A 284 20.38 15.19 -2.45
CA ASN A 284 20.66 16.35 -1.61
C ASN A 284 20.85 15.99 -0.13
N LEU A 285 20.96 14.69 0.20
CA LEU A 285 21.32 14.25 1.54
C LEU A 285 22.71 14.82 1.88
N PRO A 286 22.85 15.64 2.95
CA PRO A 286 24.14 16.20 3.34
C PRO A 286 25.02 15.08 3.90
N VAL A 287 25.76 14.40 3.02
CA VAL A 287 26.61 13.24 3.35
C VAL A 287 27.60 13.59 4.45
N THR A 288 28.18 14.79 4.44
CA THR A 288 29.09 15.27 5.48
C THR A 288 28.42 15.43 6.84
N GLU A 289 27.15 15.83 6.89
CA GLU A 289 26.42 15.94 8.16
C GLU A 289 26.03 14.53 8.66
N VAL A 290 25.68 13.61 7.74
CA VAL A 290 25.43 12.21 8.08
C VAL A 290 26.70 11.53 8.60
N GLU A 291 27.85 11.71 7.94
CA GLU A 291 29.15 11.23 8.39
C GLU A 291 29.52 11.82 9.76
N ARG A 292 29.32 13.12 9.96
CA ARG A 292 29.52 13.78 11.26
C ARG A 292 28.58 13.26 12.35
N CYS A 293 27.35 12.88 12.00
CA CYS A 293 26.41 12.23 12.91
C CYS A 293 26.79 10.77 13.20
N LEU A 294 27.43 10.09 12.26
CA LEU A 294 27.94 8.72 12.42
C LEU A 294 29.20 8.68 13.29
N GLU A 295 29.98 9.77 13.31
CA GLU A 295 31.04 10.06 14.27
C GLU A 295 30.48 10.45 15.64
N VAL A 296 29.65 9.58 16.22
CA VAL A 296 29.26 9.72 17.62
C VAL A 296 30.49 9.42 18.48
N ASP A 297 31.13 10.46 19.02
CA ASP A 297 32.15 10.30 20.05
C ASP A 297 31.49 9.74 21.32
N ALA A 298 31.69 8.44 21.54
CA ALA A 298 31.21 7.76 22.73
C ALA A 298 31.74 8.42 24.01
N GLY A 299 32.87 9.13 23.96
CA GLY A 299 33.40 9.91 25.08
C GLY A 299 32.58 11.16 25.42
N ALA A 300 32.13 11.91 24.40
CA ALA A 300 31.39 13.17 24.59
C ALA A 300 29.98 12.95 25.16
N LEU A 301 29.26 11.93 24.69
CA LEU A 301 27.92 11.59 25.23
C LEU A 301 27.95 11.06 26.67
N ILE A 302 29.08 10.49 27.11
CA ILE A 302 29.29 10.07 28.51
C ILE A 302 29.55 11.28 29.42
N GLN A 303 30.09 12.39 28.90
CA GLN A 303 30.42 13.60 29.68
C GLN A 303 29.22 14.52 29.94
N ASP A 304 28.29 14.67 28.98
CA ASP A 304 27.17 15.62 29.09
C ASP A 304 26.12 15.26 30.17
N PHE A 305 26.25 14.09 30.80
CA PHE A 305 25.38 13.65 31.89
C PHE A 305 26.08 13.53 33.25
N GLU A 306 27.29 14.07 33.43
CA GLU A 306 27.84 14.23 34.78
C GLU A 306 26.94 15.20 35.59
N PRO A 307 26.32 14.78 36.71
CA PRO A 307 25.64 15.72 37.57
C PRO A 307 26.70 16.62 38.20
N THR A 308 26.70 17.91 37.86
CA THR A 308 27.48 18.93 38.56
C THR A 308 27.12 18.98 40.04
N THR A 309 27.75 18.16 40.87
CA THR A 309 27.66 18.26 42.33
C THR A 309 28.66 19.30 42.82
N ARG A 310 28.31 20.59 42.72
CA ARG A 310 28.92 21.63 43.57
C ARG A 310 28.17 21.69 44.90
N VAL A 311 28.53 20.82 45.84
CA VAL A 311 28.10 20.94 47.23
C VAL A 311 28.99 21.96 47.93
N ARG A 312 28.48 23.17 48.14
CA ARG A 312 29.08 24.21 48.99
C ARG A 312 28.97 23.75 50.45
N ARG A 313 30.05 23.19 51.01
CA ARG A 313 30.18 22.94 52.45
C ARG A 313 30.27 24.27 53.20
N GLN A 314 29.22 24.67 53.90
CA GLN A 314 29.33 25.62 55.01
C GLN A 314 29.42 24.83 56.31
N ALA A 315 30.60 24.82 56.91
CA ALA A 315 30.79 24.35 58.28
C ALA A 315 30.49 25.52 59.22
N SER A 316 29.48 25.36 60.07
CA SER A 316 29.23 26.23 61.21
C SER A 316 30.15 25.83 62.36
N SER A 317 31.04 26.73 62.75
CA SER A 317 31.87 26.63 63.95
C SER A 317 31.57 27.81 64.86
N PHE A 318 30.94 27.55 66.00
CA PHE A 318 30.84 28.47 67.12
C PHE A 318 31.88 28.05 68.18
N TYR A 319 32.77 28.96 68.58
CA TYR A 319 33.03 29.44 69.95
C TYR A 319 34.35 30.23 70.06
N SER A 320 34.31 31.31 70.87
CA SER A 320 35.42 32.01 71.56
C SER A 320 36.34 32.93 70.72
N THR A 321 36.86 34.10 71.13
CA THR A 321 36.66 35.11 72.21
C THR A 321 37.66 36.25 71.91
N ARG A 322 37.21 37.53 71.84
CA ARG A 322 37.89 38.83 72.18
C ARG A 322 39.32 39.18 71.64
N PRO A 323 39.81 40.44 71.75
CA PRO A 323 39.16 41.76 71.58
C PRO A 323 40.02 42.82 70.80
N SER A 324 39.46 44.03 70.66
CA SER A 324 40.13 45.35 70.56
C SER A 324 40.47 45.92 69.18
N GLY A 325 40.08 47.19 68.95
CA GLY A 325 40.50 47.99 67.79
C GLY A 325 39.55 49.09 67.32
N HIS A 326 39.30 50.08 68.17
CA HIS A 326 38.89 51.49 67.95
C HIS A 326 38.51 52.08 66.55
N HIS A 327 37.32 52.72 66.54
CA HIS A 327 36.94 54.07 66.02
C HIS A 327 36.79 54.36 64.50
N PRO A 328 36.02 55.40 64.09
CA PRO A 328 34.62 55.73 64.47
C PRO A 328 33.76 56.38 63.34
N LEU A 329 32.50 56.75 63.68
CA LEU A 329 31.60 57.76 63.04
C LEU A 329 30.99 57.40 61.66
N ALA A 330 29.75 57.73 61.31
CA ALA A 330 28.81 58.73 61.82
C ALA A 330 27.33 58.31 61.68
N ALA A 331 26.49 59.04 62.41
CA ALA A 331 25.05 58.88 62.59
C ALA A 331 24.23 59.35 61.39
N ASP A 332 23.03 58.76 61.22
CA ASP A 332 21.74 59.47 61.31
C ASP A 332 20.60 58.48 60.97
N ALA A 333 19.81 58.02 61.94
CA ALA A 333 18.67 58.70 62.55
C ALA A 333 17.37 58.54 61.73
N ARG A 334 16.48 57.67 62.24
CA ARG A 334 15.02 57.83 62.46
C ARG A 334 14.19 56.60 62.09
N SER A 335 13.88 55.80 63.11
CA SER A 335 12.57 55.14 63.31
C SER A 335 11.59 56.16 63.95
N PRO A 336 10.24 55.97 64.02
CA PRO A 336 9.58 54.68 64.26
C PRO A 336 8.18 54.44 63.64
N THR A 337 7.78 53.16 63.72
CA THR A 337 6.42 52.60 63.90
C THR A 337 5.35 52.89 62.85
N TRP A 338 4.72 51.83 62.31
CA TRP A 338 3.41 51.32 62.77
C TRP A 338 3.18 49.92 62.17
N ILE A 339 2.80 48.98 63.03
CA ILE A 339 2.30 47.65 62.66
C ILE A 339 0.77 47.77 62.57
N PRO A 340 0.14 47.20 61.53
CA PRO A 340 -1.13 46.51 61.77
C PRO A 340 -1.17 45.09 61.21
N LEU A 341 -1.86 44.22 61.97
CA LEU A 341 -2.06 42.80 61.73
C LEU A 341 -3.08 42.51 60.60
N SER A 342 -2.69 41.59 59.70
CA SER A 342 -3.39 40.47 59.02
C SER A 342 -4.85 40.61 58.52
N PRO A 343 -5.21 39.95 57.39
CA PRO A 343 -5.59 38.53 57.44
C PRO A 343 -5.01 37.64 56.33
N LEU A 344 -4.90 36.35 56.65
CA LEU A 344 -4.48 35.25 55.78
C LEU A 344 -5.24 35.21 54.44
N GLY A 345 -4.48 35.05 53.34
CA GLY A 345 -4.96 34.66 52.01
C GLY A 345 -3.99 33.68 51.34
N PRO A 346 -4.42 32.84 50.39
CA PRO A 346 -3.83 31.53 50.15
C PRO A 346 -2.46 31.57 49.44
N ARG A 347 -1.60 30.67 49.91
CA ARG A 347 -0.27 30.26 49.42
C ARG A 347 -0.13 30.27 47.89
N GLY A 348 0.47 31.33 47.35
CA GLY A 348 0.99 31.37 45.98
C GLY A 348 2.29 30.55 45.87
N GLN A 349 2.35 29.65 44.90
CA GLN A 349 3.55 28.91 44.51
C GLN A 349 4.72 29.85 44.18
N PRO A 350 5.97 29.52 44.52
CA PRO A 350 7.12 30.27 44.02
C PRO A 350 7.20 30.13 42.51
N LYS A 351 7.10 31.26 41.80
CA LYS A 351 7.40 31.37 40.37
C LYS A 351 8.80 30.84 40.11
N THR A 352 8.89 29.72 39.41
CA THR A 352 10.12 29.27 38.75
C THR A 352 10.47 30.35 37.73
N GLN A 353 11.55 31.09 38.00
CA GLN A 353 12.15 31.96 37.00
C GLN A 353 12.61 31.08 35.85
N SER A 354 11.94 31.22 34.71
CA SER A 354 12.30 30.60 33.45
C SER A 354 13.69 31.11 33.06
N ALA A 355 14.70 30.26 33.24
CA ALA A 355 15.97 30.45 32.58
C ALA A 355 15.72 30.36 31.06
N ALA A 356 16.26 31.32 30.32
CA ALA A 356 16.19 31.34 28.86
C ALA A 356 16.56 29.97 28.29
N PRO A 357 15.83 29.47 27.26
CA PRO A 357 16.20 28.22 26.63
C PRO A 357 17.58 28.40 26.00
N THR A 358 18.54 27.64 26.49
CA THR A 358 19.79 27.41 25.77
C THR A 358 19.44 26.93 24.35
N PRO A 359 20.15 27.40 23.31
CA PRO A 359 19.90 26.94 21.96
C PRO A 359 20.11 25.42 21.95
N LYS A 360 19.02 24.67 21.76
CA LYS A 360 19.08 23.22 21.58
C LYS A 360 20.09 22.95 20.46
N ALA A 361 21.10 22.14 20.73
CA ALA A 361 21.96 21.62 19.68
C ALA A 361 21.07 21.09 18.53
N PRO A 362 21.39 21.40 17.26
CA PRO A 362 20.61 20.90 16.14
C PRO A 362 20.50 19.38 16.27
N ASP A 363 19.27 18.85 16.27
CA ASP A 363 19.01 17.42 16.39
C ASP A 363 19.77 16.70 15.26
N PRO A 364 20.86 15.96 15.56
CA PRO A 364 21.71 15.36 14.54
C PRO A 364 20.92 14.37 13.67
N PHE A 365 19.81 13.85 14.20
CA PHE A 365 19.00 12.82 13.55
C PHE A 365 17.84 13.38 12.74
N ARG A 366 17.68 14.71 12.64
CA ARG A 366 16.56 15.32 11.91
C ARG A 366 16.59 14.93 10.43
N VAL A 367 17.77 14.94 9.82
CA VAL A 367 17.99 14.61 8.39
C VAL A 367 17.62 13.15 8.10
N ILE A 368 17.96 12.23 9.00
CA ILE A 368 17.75 10.79 8.81
C ILE A 368 16.29 10.39 9.06
N ARG A 369 15.56 11.13 9.92
CA ARG A 369 14.11 10.94 10.14
C ARG A 369 13.25 11.34 8.95
N GLU A 370 13.73 12.22 8.07
CA GLU A 370 13.01 12.61 6.86
C GLU A 370 12.88 11.45 5.86
N PHE A 371 13.78 10.47 5.94
CA PHE A 371 13.69 9.21 5.22
C PHE A 371 12.89 8.21 6.06
N ASN A 372 11.71 7.85 5.58
CA ASN A 372 10.75 6.98 6.26
C ASN A 372 10.31 5.84 5.34
N PHE A 373 9.70 4.81 5.92
CA PHE A 373 9.23 3.65 5.16
C PHE A 373 8.22 4.03 4.06
N LYS A 374 7.48 5.14 4.24
CA LYS A 374 6.53 5.66 3.24
C LYS A 374 7.23 6.11 1.95
N GLY A 375 8.47 6.63 2.03
CA GLY A 375 9.26 6.98 0.85
C GLY A 375 9.67 5.74 0.04
N LEU A 376 10.10 4.68 0.73
CA LEU A 376 10.41 3.38 0.11
C LEU A 376 9.17 2.75 -0.51
N GLN A 377 8.04 2.73 0.22
CA GLN A 377 6.76 2.24 -0.31
C GLN A 377 6.34 2.99 -1.57
N ARG A 378 6.46 4.33 -1.58
CA ARG A 378 6.11 5.13 -2.77
C ARG A 378 7.02 4.80 -3.95
N LEU A 379 8.31 4.60 -3.71
CA LEU A 379 9.25 4.21 -4.74
C LEU A 379 8.93 2.82 -5.31
N GLU A 380 8.57 1.86 -4.45
CA GLU A 380 8.08 0.54 -4.87
C GLU A 380 6.82 0.67 -5.72
N THR A 381 5.83 1.44 -5.28
CA THR A 381 4.60 1.67 -6.05
C THR A 381 4.91 2.27 -7.43
N LEU A 382 5.86 3.19 -7.54
CA LEU A 382 6.26 3.77 -8.82
C LEU A 382 6.99 2.74 -9.70
N ALA A 383 7.92 1.97 -9.15
CA ALA A 383 8.62 0.91 -9.87
C ALA A 383 7.64 -0.11 -10.42
N THR A 384 6.68 -0.54 -9.59
CA THR A 384 5.69 -1.51 -10.03
C THR A 384 4.74 -0.95 -11.09
N LYS A 385 4.33 0.32 -11.00
CA LYS A 385 3.58 0.99 -12.07
C LYS A 385 4.36 1.03 -13.39
N LEU A 386 5.66 1.31 -13.34
CA LEU A 386 6.52 1.28 -14.52
C LEU A 386 6.64 -0.13 -15.12
N GLN A 387 6.73 -1.17 -14.29
CA GLN A 387 6.69 -2.56 -14.75
C GLN A 387 5.37 -2.88 -15.47
N GLN A 388 4.24 -2.45 -14.90
CA GLN A 388 2.92 -2.59 -15.52
C GLN A 388 2.84 -1.87 -16.87
N PHE A 389 3.40 -0.66 -16.99
CA PHE A 389 3.45 0.09 -18.25
C PHE A 389 4.27 -0.67 -19.31
N SER A 390 5.47 -1.13 -18.96
CA SER A 390 6.32 -1.90 -19.86
C SER A 390 5.63 -3.17 -20.38
N HIS A 391 4.97 -3.91 -19.48
CA HIS A 391 4.23 -5.10 -19.84
C HIS A 391 3.04 -4.80 -20.77
N THR A 392 2.26 -3.76 -20.45
CA THR A 392 1.11 -3.34 -21.27
C THR A 392 1.53 -2.93 -22.67
N MET A 393 2.59 -2.15 -22.79
CA MET A 393 3.17 -1.74 -24.07
C MET A 393 3.64 -2.95 -24.88
N GLN A 394 4.31 -3.92 -24.24
CA GLN A 394 4.75 -5.14 -24.91
C GLN A 394 3.57 -5.94 -25.47
N LEU A 395 2.48 -6.05 -24.72
CA LEU A 395 1.27 -6.72 -25.16
C LEU A 395 0.64 -6.01 -26.36
N ASN A 396 0.46 -4.69 -26.28
CA ASN A 396 -0.10 -3.90 -27.38
C ASN A 396 0.76 -3.97 -28.65
N CYS A 397 2.09 -3.85 -28.55
CA CYS A 397 2.99 -4.02 -29.69
C CYS A 397 2.82 -5.39 -30.35
N ARG A 398 2.65 -6.45 -29.54
CA ARG A 398 2.40 -7.80 -30.06
C ARG A 398 1.06 -7.88 -30.81
N ILE A 399 -0.01 -7.30 -30.27
CA ILE A 399 -1.32 -7.30 -30.94
C ILE A 399 -1.28 -6.51 -32.25
N MET A 400 -0.68 -5.31 -32.24
CA MET A 400 -0.52 -4.51 -33.46
C MET A 400 0.33 -5.25 -34.51
N SER A 401 1.40 -5.92 -34.09
CA SER A 401 2.23 -6.74 -34.99
C SER A 401 1.46 -7.95 -35.55
N GLN A 402 0.60 -8.58 -34.75
CA GLN A 402 -0.26 -9.68 -35.22
C GLN A 402 -1.32 -9.19 -36.20
N LEU A 403 -1.91 -8.03 -35.96
CA LEU A 403 -2.88 -7.39 -36.86
C LEU A 403 -2.22 -7.00 -38.20
N ASP A 404 -1.02 -6.45 -38.15
CA ASP A 404 -0.21 -6.11 -39.32
C ASP A 404 0.15 -7.35 -40.15
N ALA A 405 0.65 -8.39 -39.48
CA ALA A 405 0.97 -9.67 -40.10
C ALA A 405 -0.28 -10.33 -40.71
N TYR A 406 -1.43 -10.22 -40.05
CA TYR A 406 -2.70 -10.74 -40.55
C TYR A 406 -3.10 -10.09 -41.89
N TYR A 407 -3.17 -8.75 -41.96
CA TYR A 407 -3.54 -8.07 -43.19
C TYR A 407 -2.47 -8.21 -44.30
N THR A 408 -1.18 -8.28 -43.92
CA THR A 408 -0.09 -8.61 -44.84
C THR A 408 -0.25 -10.01 -45.43
N SER A 409 -0.61 -11.00 -44.60
CA SER A 409 -0.85 -12.37 -45.06
C SER A 409 -2.08 -12.47 -45.97
N LEU A 410 -3.12 -11.67 -45.71
CA LEU A 410 -4.35 -11.61 -46.50
C LEU A 410 -4.09 -11.12 -47.94
N LYS A 411 -3.08 -10.25 -48.14
CA LYS A 411 -2.61 -9.83 -49.47
C LYS A 411 -2.15 -11.04 -50.31
N SER A 412 -1.54 -12.04 -49.67
CA SER A 412 -1.04 -13.26 -50.32
C SER A 412 -2.06 -14.40 -50.45
N ASP A 413 -3.16 -14.37 -49.70
CA ASP A 413 -4.14 -15.47 -49.62
C ASP A 413 -4.94 -15.67 -50.93
N ARG A 414 -4.89 -16.85 -51.54
CA ARG A 414 -5.60 -17.15 -52.78
C ARG A 414 -7.12 -17.05 -52.66
N GLY A 415 -7.68 -17.25 -51.46
CA GLY A 415 -9.13 -17.17 -51.22
C GLY A 415 -9.66 -15.73 -51.18
N PHE A 416 -8.79 -14.73 -50.98
CA PHE A 416 -9.23 -13.34 -50.86
C PHE A 416 -9.47 -12.70 -52.24
N PRO A 417 -10.60 -11.99 -52.48
CA PRO A 417 -10.96 -11.53 -53.82
C PRO A 417 -9.92 -10.62 -54.48
N ALA A 418 -9.46 -11.01 -55.68
CA ALA A 418 -8.37 -10.32 -56.40
C ALA A 418 -8.68 -8.87 -56.80
N HIS A 419 -9.95 -8.50 -56.90
CA HIS A 419 -10.36 -7.12 -57.20
C HIS A 419 -10.19 -6.20 -55.99
N ILE A 420 -10.53 -6.67 -54.78
CA ILE A 420 -10.33 -5.94 -53.53
C ILE A 420 -8.85 -5.78 -53.26
N LYS A 421 -8.06 -6.83 -53.46
CA LYS A 421 -6.59 -6.78 -53.32
C LYS A 421 -5.93 -5.66 -54.12
N ARG A 422 -6.35 -5.49 -55.38
CA ARG A 422 -5.78 -4.49 -56.29
C ARG A 422 -6.27 -3.08 -55.96
N ALA A 423 -7.54 -2.93 -55.63
CA ALA A 423 -8.12 -1.62 -55.33
C ALA A 423 -7.70 -1.09 -53.95
N CYS A 424 -7.61 -1.96 -52.95
CA CYS A 424 -7.24 -1.59 -51.58
C CYS A 424 -5.74 -1.71 -51.29
N SER A 425 -4.87 -1.91 -52.30
CA SER A 425 -3.43 -2.08 -52.07
C SER A 425 -2.81 -0.88 -51.37
N HIS A 426 -3.16 0.34 -51.82
CA HIS A 426 -2.70 1.58 -51.19
C HIS A 426 -3.18 1.70 -49.74
N HIS A 427 -4.47 1.46 -49.49
CA HIS A 427 -5.04 1.50 -48.14
C HIS A 427 -4.40 0.48 -47.19
N LEU A 428 -4.06 -0.72 -47.68
CA LEU A 428 -3.35 -1.73 -46.90
C LEU A 428 -1.91 -1.32 -46.59
N ASP A 429 -1.22 -0.72 -47.56
CA ASP A 429 0.16 -0.26 -47.38
C ASP A 429 0.21 0.97 -46.44
N GLU A 430 -0.76 1.87 -46.52
CA GLU A 430 -0.95 3.00 -45.59
C GLU A 430 -1.28 2.52 -44.17
N PHE A 431 -2.21 1.56 -44.04
CA PHE A 431 -2.54 0.93 -42.77
C PHE A 431 -1.33 0.27 -42.12
N HIS A 432 -0.52 -0.47 -42.89
CA HIS A 432 0.75 -1.03 -42.45
C HIS A 432 1.69 0.05 -41.92
N GLN A 433 1.87 1.16 -42.66
CA GLN A 433 2.73 2.26 -42.23
C GLN A 433 2.26 2.90 -40.93
N ARG A 434 0.94 3.11 -40.76
CA ARG A 434 0.35 3.66 -39.52
C ARG A 434 0.54 2.73 -38.33
N LEU A 435 0.26 1.42 -38.48
CA LEU A 435 0.52 0.45 -37.42
C LEU A 435 2.00 0.41 -37.03
N GLN A 436 2.90 0.39 -38.01
CA GLN A 436 4.34 0.38 -37.77
C GLN A 436 4.82 1.67 -37.09
N ALA A 437 4.22 2.82 -37.39
CA ALA A 437 4.50 4.06 -36.67
C ALA A 437 4.06 4.00 -35.20
N CYS A 438 2.86 3.48 -34.92
CA CYS A 438 2.37 3.26 -33.56
C CYS A 438 3.25 2.26 -32.77
N ILE A 439 3.67 1.15 -33.39
CA ILE A 439 4.55 0.16 -32.77
C ILE A 439 5.89 0.81 -32.39
N ARG A 440 6.55 1.52 -33.33
CA ARG A 440 7.83 2.19 -33.06
C ARG A 440 7.72 3.24 -31.96
N ALA A 441 6.65 4.04 -31.98
CA ALA A 441 6.42 5.05 -30.95
C ALA A 441 6.25 4.41 -29.55
N MET A 442 5.51 3.31 -29.47
CA MET A 442 5.31 2.57 -28.22
C MET A 442 6.58 1.87 -27.74
N GLU A 443 7.41 1.35 -28.65
CA GLU A 443 8.73 0.77 -28.32
C GLU A 443 9.69 1.82 -27.74
N LEU A 444 9.70 3.04 -28.29
CA LEU A 444 10.50 4.15 -27.76
C LEU A 444 10.08 4.52 -26.33
N GLU A 445 8.77 4.64 -26.08
CA GLU A 445 8.28 4.89 -24.71
C GLU A 445 8.56 3.71 -23.77
N ARG A 446 8.57 2.47 -24.26
CA ARG A 446 8.98 1.30 -23.47
C ARG A 446 10.45 1.36 -23.08
N GLU A 447 11.33 1.76 -23.98
CA GLU A 447 12.76 1.97 -23.66
C GLU A 447 12.94 3.06 -22.59
N ARG A 448 12.17 4.15 -22.69
CA ARG A 448 12.15 5.19 -21.67
C ARG A 448 11.70 4.63 -20.31
N VAL A 449 10.64 3.83 -20.27
CA VAL A 449 10.16 3.15 -19.05
C VAL A 449 11.24 2.22 -18.49
N ALA A 450 11.94 1.46 -19.34
CA ALA A 450 13.03 0.58 -18.90
C ALA A 450 14.17 1.36 -18.24
N ASN A 451 14.54 2.52 -18.77
CA ASN A 451 15.53 3.39 -18.13
C ASN A 451 15.06 3.92 -16.78
N LEU A 452 13.78 4.31 -16.67
CA LEU A 452 13.19 4.77 -15.40
C LEU A 452 13.11 3.65 -14.35
N LEU A 453 12.91 2.40 -14.77
CA LEU A 453 12.95 1.25 -13.87
C LEU A 453 14.33 1.06 -13.25
N VAL A 454 15.40 1.11 -14.04
CA VAL A 454 16.77 1.03 -13.54
C VAL A 454 17.04 2.14 -12.52
N VAL A 455 16.63 3.37 -12.84
CA VAL A 455 16.77 4.53 -11.95
C VAL A 455 15.96 4.35 -10.65
N ALA A 456 14.76 3.76 -10.72
CA ALA A 456 13.95 3.47 -9.54
C ALA A 456 14.57 2.38 -8.66
N GLU A 457 15.12 1.32 -9.26
CA GLU A 457 15.83 0.24 -8.57
C GLU A 457 17.10 0.75 -7.87
N ASP A 458 17.89 1.58 -8.52
CA ASP A 458 19.06 2.21 -7.91
C ASP A 458 18.65 3.16 -6.77
N GLY A 459 17.56 3.90 -6.95
CA GLY A 459 16.94 4.68 -5.88
C GLY A 459 16.54 3.85 -4.68
N LYS A 460 15.98 2.65 -4.91
CA LYS A 460 15.55 1.71 -3.85
C LYS A 460 16.75 1.20 -3.07
N ARG A 461 17.81 0.78 -3.78
CA ARG A 461 19.08 0.38 -3.16
C ARG A 461 19.66 1.49 -2.27
N LEU A 462 19.67 2.73 -2.75
CA LEU A 462 20.16 3.86 -1.96
C LEU A 462 19.29 4.11 -0.72
N TYR A 463 17.96 4.00 -0.86
CA TYR A 463 17.03 4.14 0.26
C TYR A 463 17.24 3.05 1.32
N ASP A 464 17.49 1.81 0.91
CA ASP A 464 17.80 0.68 1.79
C ASP A 464 19.09 0.94 2.59
N VAL A 465 20.13 1.46 1.95
CA VAL A 465 21.38 1.85 2.62
C VAL A 465 21.11 2.94 3.67
N VAL A 466 20.38 4.00 3.32
CA VAL A 466 20.02 5.08 4.26
C VAL A 466 19.20 4.54 5.43
N MET A 467 18.28 3.61 5.17
CA MET A 467 17.49 2.95 6.22
C MET A 467 18.36 2.12 7.16
N GLN A 468 19.29 1.31 6.63
CA GLN A 468 20.21 0.52 7.44
C GLN A 468 21.08 1.39 8.35
N LEU A 469 21.58 2.53 7.82
CA LEU A 469 22.32 3.50 8.63
C LEU A 469 21.49 4.00 9.81
N ARG A 470 20.22 4.36 9.57
CA ARG A 470 19.29 4.78 10.63
C ARG A 470 19.08 3.69 11.68
N TYR A 471 18.87 2.44 11.27
CA TYR A 471 18.70 1.33 12.22
C TYR A 471 19.97 1.14 13.07
N MET A 472 21.14 1.19 12.45
CA MET A 472 22.42 1.06 13.15
C MET A 472 22.61 2.18 14.19
N GLU A 473 22.25 3.42 13.86
CA GLU A 473 22.31 4.55 14.81
C GLU A 473 21.34 4.41 15.97
N THR A 474 20.09 4.06 15.71
CA THR A 474 19.12 3.85 16.81
C THR A 474 19.61 2.76 17.75
N SER A 475 20.17 1.67 17.21
CA SER A 475 20.78 0.60 18.00
C SER A 475 21.96 1.09 18.83
N LYS A 476 22.87 1.92 18.27
CA LYS A 476 23.96 2.54 19.03
C LYS A 476 23.44 3.41 20.18
N LEU A 477 22.45 4.26 19.92
CA LEU A 477 21.86 5.13 20.94
C LEU A 477 21.21 4.32 22.07
N PHE A 478 20.46 3.26 21.73
CA PHE A 478 19.89 2.34 22.72
C PHE A 478 20.98 1.60 23.51
N ALA A 479 22.08 1.19 22.88
CA ALA A 479 23.20 0.55 23.56
C ALA A 479 23.88 1.50 24.55
N VAL A 480 24.10 2.76 24.17
CA VAL A 480 24.66 3.79 25.07
C VAL A 480 23.72 4.05 26.25
N ALA A 481 22.42 4.26 25.98
CA ALA A 481 21.42 4.45 27.04
C ALA A 481 21.32 3.24 27.98
N ALA A 482 21.38 2.02 27.45
CA ALA A 482 21.37 0.78 28.23
C ALA A 482 22.63 0.63 29.09
N HIS A 483 23.81 0.97 28.55
CA HIS A 483 25.05 0.99 29.32
C HIS A 483 24.98 1.97 30.48
N GLN A 484 24.41 3.15 30.25
CA GLN A 484 24.26 4.18 31.28
C GLN A 484 23.25 3.76 32.36
N MET A 485 22.08 3.25 31.97
CA MET A 485 21.11 2.68 32.90
C MET A 485 21.72 1.55 33.75
N THR A 486 22.57 0.73 33.14
CA THR A 486 23.29 -0.34 33.85
C THR A 486 24.29 0.21 34.86
N ARG A 487 25.04 1.28 34.52
CA ARG A 487 25.96 1.95 35.45
C ARG A 487 25.22 2.60 36.63
N GLU A 488 24.15 3.33 36.37
CA GLU A 488 23.34 3.94 37.43
C GLU A 488 22.76 2.87 38.37
N MET A 489 22.26 1.76 37.81
CA MET A 489 21.79 0.61 38.57
C MET A 489 22.89 -0.03 39.43
N GLN A 490 24.14 -0.09 38.93
CA GLN A 490 25.27 -0.56 39.72
C GLN A 490 25.56 0.36 40.92
N VAL A 491 25.59 1.68 40.70
CA VAL A 491 25.82 2.66 41.77
C VAL A 491 24.70 2.62 42.82
N VAL A 492 23.44 2.53 42.37
CA VAL A 492 22.30 2.37 43.28
C VAL A 492 22.41 1.06 44.05
N GLY A 493 22.72 -0.05 43.39
CA GLY A 493 22.92 -1.35 44.03
C GLY A 493 24.03 -1.34 45.09
N GLU A 494 25.13 -0.63 44.84
CA GLU A 494 26.22 -0.46 45.81
C GLU A 494 25.81 0.38 47.02
N LYS A 495 25.10 1.50 46.80
CA LYS A 495 24.56 2.33 47.88
C LYS A 495 23.58 1.54 48.75
N THR A 496 22.65 0.82 48.13
CA THR A 496 21.71 -0.06 48.84
C THR A 496 22.42 -1.17 49.61
N LYS A 497 23.50 -1.74 49.05
CA LYS A 497 24.33 -2.72 49.77
C LYS A 497 24.94 -2.11 51.03
N ARG A 498 25.49 -0.89 50.95
CA ARG A 498 26.07 -0.19 52.09
C ARG A 498 25.02 0.16 53.15
N GLU A 499 23.87 0.69 52.74
CA GLU A 499 22.74 0.97 53.64
C GLU A 499 22.26 -0.30 54.36
N THR A 500 22.18 -1.42 53.64
CA THR A 500 21.84 -2.72 54.23
C THR A 500 22.88 -3.17 55.26
N THR A 501 24.18 -3.00 54.97
CA THR A 501 25.24 -3.33 55.96
C THR A 501 25.20 -2.43 57.19
N SER A 502 24.96 -1.13 57.04
CA SER A 502 24.82 -0.20 58.18
C SER A 502 23.59 -0.53 59.02
N MET A 503 22.46 -0.87 58.39
CA MET A 503 21.25 -1.32 59.07
C MET A 503 21.56 -2.54 59.94
N HIS A 504 22.28 -3.53 59.40
CA HIS A 504 22.68 -4.71 60.16
C HIS A 504 23.61 -4.37 61.34
N ILE A 505 24.54 -3.41 61.20
CA ILE A 505 25.43 -2.98 62.28
C ILE A 505 24.64 -2.30 63.41
N ILE A 506 23.72 -1.37 63.09
CA ILE A 506 22.90 -0.68 64.10
C ILE A 506 22.06 -1.69 64.87
N THR A 507 21.44 -2.66 64.19
CA THR A 507 20.67 -3.72 64.86
C THR A 507 21.54 -4.60 65.76
N ALA A 508 22.79 -4.86 65.40
CA ALA A 508 23.71 -5.61 66.26
C ALA A 508 24.07 -4.83 67.54
N VAL A 509 24.30 -3.52 67.41
CA VAL A 509 24.59 -2.63 68.55
C VAL A 509 23.38 -2.55 69.50
N THR A 510 22.17 -2.40 68.98
CA THR A 510 20.97 -2.34 69.83
C THR A 510 20.70 -3.65 70.55
N LEU A 511 20.94 -4.80 69.91
CA LEU A 511 20.80 -6.12 70.55
C LEU A 511 21.77 -6.32 71.73
N PHE A 512 22.93 -5.66 71.71
CA PHE A 512 23.89 -5.68 72.82
C PHE A 512 23.42 -4.81 74.01
N PHE A 513 22.93 -3.59 73.74
CA PHE A 513 22.61 -2.62 74.80
C PHE A 513 21.21 -2.75 75.39
N LEU A 514 20.21 -3.16 74.59
CA LEU A 514 18.80 -3.22 74.99
C LEU A 514 18.53 -4.13 76.22
N PRO A 515 19.19 -5.29 76.38
CA PRO A 515 19.00 -6.13 77.57
C PRO A 515 19.60 -5.48 78.82
N GLY A 516 20.77 -4.84 78.68
CA GLY A 516 21.44 -4.15 79.79
C GLY A 516 20.63 -2.96 80.29
N THR A 517 20.06 -2.15 79.39
CA THR A 517 19.18 -1.05 79.78
C THR A 517 17.87 -1.55 80.37
N PHE A 518 17.24 -2.59 79.80
CA PHE A 518 16.02 -3.17 80.37
C PHE A 518 16.23 -3.66 81.80
N VAL A 519 17.30 -4.42 82.07
CA VAL A 519 17.60 -4.92 83.42
C VAL A 519 17.96 -3.76 84.36
N ALA A 520 18.68 -2.74 83.90
CA ALA A 520 19.00 -1.55 84.70
C ALA A 520 17.75 -0.75 85.07
N THR A 521 16.81 -0.56 84.13
CA THR A 521 15.53 0.09 84.40
C THR A 521 14.64 -0.77 85.30
N PHE A 522 14.61 -2.08 85.11
CA PHE A 522 13.83 -3.01 85.93
C PHE A 522 14.30 -3.04 87.39
N LEU A 523 15.61 -3.04 87.63
CA LEU A 523 16.17 -2.95 88.99
C LEU A 523 16.08 -1.53 89.56
N GLY A 524 16.05 -0.49 88.70
CA GLY A 524 15.91 0.91 89.09
C GLY A 524 14.48 1.37 89.34
N SER A 525 13.45 0.62 88.91
CA SER A 525 12.03 1.02 89.03
C SER A 525 11.47 0.91 90.45
N GLY A 526 12.32 0.65 91.45
CA GLY A 526 11.92 0.54 92.85
C GLY A 526 11.06 -0.68 93.19
N MET A 527 10.89 -1.64 92.26
CA MET A 527 10.15 -2.89 92.51
C MET A 527 10.83 -3.80 93.53
N PHE A 528 12.15 -3.66 93.69
CA PHE A 528 12.88 -4.29 94.79
C PHE A 528 13.22 -3.24 95.85
N GLN A 529 12.45 -3.24 96.94
CA GLN A 529 12.78 -2.51 98.16
C GLN A 529 13.77 -3.33 98.98
N TRP A 530 15.05 -3.00 98.89
CA TRP A 530 16.11 -3.68 99.64
C TRP A 530 16.31 -2.97 100.99
N ASP A 531 15.65 -3.55 102.01
CA ASP A 531 15.84 -3.43 103.47
C ASP A 531 15.81 -2.02 104.10
N GLN A 532 14.70 -1.70 104.77
CA GLN A 532 14.49 -0.47 105.55
C GLN A 532 14.52 -0.69 107.08
N ASP A 533 14.89 -1.88 107.57
CA ASP A 533 14.74 -2.21 109.00
C ASP A 533 16.05 -2.26 109.81
N ASP A 534 17.04 -1.41 109.48
CA ASP A 534 18.22 -1.21 110.33
C ASP A 534 18.48 0.28 110.63
N LYS A 535 18.23 0.69 111.88
CA LYS A 535 18.18 2.10 112.35
C LYS A 535 19.55 2.82 112.42
N ASN A 536 20.61 2.21 111.91
CA ASN A 536 21.96 2.79 111.87
C ASN A 536 22.58 2.86 110.46
N MET A 537 21.77 2.92 109.39
CA MET A 537 22.30 3.02 108.03
C MET A 537 22.15 4.42 107.42
N GLN A 538 23.27 5.14 107.32
CA GLN A 538 23.44 6.29 106.43
C GLN A 538 23.59 5.81 104.98
N PHE A 539 22.75 6.32 104.09
CA PHE A 539 22.92 6.19 102.64
C PHE A 539 24.21 6.89 102.17
N PRO A 540 24.98 6.36 101.18
CA PRO A 540 24.80 5.12 100.41
C PRO A 540 25.94 4.10 100.66
N SER A 541 25.60 2.85 100.99
CA SER A 541 26.59 1.75 101.04
C SER A 541 26.60 0.96 99.72
N TRP A 542 27.72 1.00 99.00
CA TRP A 542 27.94 0.21 97.78
C TRP A 542 28.17 -1.26 98.16
N ARG A 543 27.26 -2.15 97.76
CA ARG A 543 27.35 -3.59 98.04
C ARG A 543 27.71 -4.33 96.74
N PRO A 544 28.87 -5.00 96.66
CA PRO A 544 29.34 -5.65 95.43
C PRO A 544 28.48 -6.85 94.99
N GLU A 545 27.70 -7.43 95.91
CA GLU A 545 26.83 -8.59 95.65
C GLU A 545 25.67 -8.26 94.70
N TYR A 546 25.06 -7.08 94.83
CA TYR A 546 23.97 -6.64 93.95
C TYR A 546 24.46 -6.31 92.54
N PHE A 547 25.65 -5.73 92.43
CA PHE A 547 26.30 -5.51 91.14
C PHE A 547 26.63 -6.84 90.45
N LYS A 548 27.04 -7.87 91.21
CA LYS A 548 27.31 -9.21 90.69
C LYS A 548 26.05 -9.89 90.14
N LEU A 549 24.90 -9.75 90.82
CA LEU A 549 23.61 -10.27 90.35
C LEU A 549 23.15 -9.56 89.06
N PHE A 550 23.26 -8.23 89.01
CA PHE A 550 22.95 -7.42 87.84
C PHE A 550 23.77 -7.85 86.62
N VAL A 551 25.09 -8.02 86.79
CA VAL A 551 25.98 -8.46 85.70
C VAL A 551 25.61 -9.88 85.25
N TYR A 552 25.31 -10.79 86.17
CA TYR A 552 24.97 -12.18 85.83
C TYR A 552 23.69 -12.29 84.99
N ILE A 553 22.62 -11.59 85.40
CA ILE A 553 21.34 -11.61 84.68
C ILE A 553 21.44 -10.87 83.33
N SER A 554 22.13 -9.73 83.30
CA SER A 554 22.27 -8.93 82.08
C SER A 554 23.10 -9.66 81.01
N VAL A 555 24.22 -10.28 81.40
CA VAL A 555 25.10 -11.00 80.47
C VAL A 555 24.42 -12.26 79.93
N THR A 556 23.70 -13.01 80.76
CA THR A 556 22.98 -14.23 80.31
C THR A 556 21.88 -13.89 79.29
N MET A 557 21.09 -12.85 79.53
CA MET A 557 20.09 -12.35 78.55
C MET A 557 20.76 -11.88 77.25
N MET A 558 21.88 -11.17 77.33
CA MET A 558 22.60 -10.68 76.15
C MET A 558 23.14 -11.83 75.29
N VAL A 559 23.70 -12.87 75.90
CA VAL A 559 24.18 -14.08 75.19
C VAL A 559 23.03 -14.81 74.49
N LEU A 560 21.87 -14.94 75.16
CA LEU A 560 20.68 -15.57 74.57
C LEU A 560 20.18 -14.82 73.34
N ILE A 561 20.08 -13.50 73.43
CA ILE A 561 19.58 -12.64 72.34
C ILE A 561 20.56 -12.63 71.16
N LEU A 562 21.87 -12.57 71.42
CA LEU A 562 22.90 -12.69 70.38
C LEU A 562 22.90 -14.08 69.72
N ALA A 563 22.70 -15.16 70.48
CA ALA A 563 22.65 -16.52 69.94
C ALA A 563 21.44 -16.72 69.01
N VAL A 564 20.26 -16.20 69.40
CA VAL A 564 19.05 -16.24 68.55
C VAL A 564 19.27 -15.43 67.27
N TRP A 565 19.84 -14.23 67.37
CA TRP A 565 20.12 -13.39 66.20
C TRP A 565 21.15 -14.04 65.26
N LEU A 566 22.25 -14.58 65.79
CA LEU A 566 23.26 -15.29 65.01
C LEU A 566 22.66 -16.53 64.33
N GLY A 567 21.78 -17.26 65.03
CA GLY A 567 21.05 -18.40 64.49
C GLY A 567 20.15 -18.02 63.31
N LEU A 568 19.37 -16.94 63.43
CA LEU A 568 18.52 -16.42 62.36
C LEU A 568 19.36 -15.86 61.18
N TYR A 569 20.47 -15.18 61.46
CA TYR A 569 21.39 -14.65 60.46
C TYR A 569 22.07 -15.78 59.65
N LEU A 570 22.54 -16.83 60.32
CA LEU A 570 23.14 -17.99 59.65
C LEU A 570 22.09 -18.82 58.88
N ARG A 571 20.87 -18.93 59.39
CA ARG A 571 19.76 -19.62 58.69
C ARG A 571 19.35 -18.88 57.42
N THR A 572 19.22 -17.56 57.45
CA THR A 572 18.95 -16.73 56.26
C THR A 572 20.12 -16.71 55.27
N ARG A 573 21.36 -16.81 55.74
CA ARG A 573 22.54 -16.98 54.87
C ARG A 573 22.57 -18.35 54.20
N ARG A 574 22.21 -19.43 54.91
CA ARG A 574 22.13 -20.79 54.34
C ARG A 574 21.01 -20.94 53.31
N THR A 575 19.83 -20.35 53.53
CA THR A 575 18.74 -20.38 52.53
C THR A 575 19.10 -19.62 51.25
N ARG A 576 19.86 -18.52 51.34
CA ARG A 576 20.40 -17.80 50.16
C ARG A 576 21.44 -18.59 49.38
N ILE A 577 22.25 -19.44 50.04
CA ILE A 577 23.24 -20.29 49.37
C ILE A 577 22.58 -21.54 48.77
N GLY A 578 21.60 -22.14 49.46
CA GLY A 578 20.81 -23.26 48.94
C GLY A 578 19.96 -22.91 47.71
N GLY A 579 19.38 -21.71 47.66
CA GLY A 579 18.62 -21.23 46.50
C GLY A 579 19.48 -20.92 45.26
N ARG A 580 20.80 -20.76 45.41
CA ARG A 580 21.73 -20.53 44.29
C ARG A 580 22.15 -21.84 43.60
N ASN A 581 22.16 -22.95 44.32
CA ASN A 581 22.45 -24.27 43.74
C ASN A 581 21.25 -24.88 42.98
N HIS A 582 20.01 -24.54 43.35
CA HIS A 582 18.84 -25.04 42.60
C HIS A 582 18.63 -24.37 41.24
N LYS A 583 19.15 -23.14 41.01
CA LYS A 583 19.12 -22.47 39.71
C LYS A 583 20.29 -22.82 38.78
N ALA A 584 21.29 -23.56 39.27
CA ALA A 584 22.41 -24.05 38.46
C ALA A 584 22.16 -25.45 37.86
N GLY A 585 21.02 -26.09 38.16
CA GLY A 585 20.65 -27.43 37.70
C GLY A 585 19.47 -27.49 36.71
N SER A 586 19.01 -26.35 36.18
CA SER A 586 18.05 -26.33 35.06
C SER A 586 18.52 -25.36 33.97
N VAL A 587 19.55 -25.78 33.24
CA VAL A 587 19.71 -25.44 31.82
C VAL A 587 19.93 -26.76 31.11
#